data_AF-M2V7K3-F1
#
_entry.id   AF-M2V7K3-F1
#
_cell.length_a   1.000
_cell.length_b   1.000
_cell.length_c   1.000
_cell.angle_alpha   90.00
_cell.angle_beta   90.00
_cell.angle_gamma   90.00
#
_symmetry.space_group_name_H-M   'P 1'
#
loop_
_entity.id
_entity.type
_entity.pdbx_description
1 polymer ?
#
loop_
_entity_poly.entity_id
_entity_poly.type
_entity_poly.pdbx_seq_one_letter_code
_entity_poly.pdbx_strand_id
1 'polypeptide(L)'
;MGVEKRASHHTQRNLSDESKGDPFIKAPCGEHFVCADDIASFFEYAINDESLYPPKCCNQIFLLDEYKDHIPADIASAYHSKEQGEYSILAKNRLYCANPPCSRFLHPSSNAQDALSSTTYGICKVEECGSWTCVHCKTLLDKNNLTHTCISNDTDEAFKQIVLEKGYQRCFACGATVELAEACNHIR
;
A
#
# COMPACT_ATOMS: atom_id res chain seq x y z
N MET A 1 -8.33 41.41 -51.65
CA MET A 1 -7.79 40.60 -50.52
C MET A 1 -8.90 40.46 -49.50
N GLY A 2 -9.54 39.28 -49.48
CA GLY A 2 -10.76 39.02 -48.72
C GLY A 2 -10.48 38.59 -47.28
N VAL A 3 -11.33 39.04 -46.37
CA VAL A 3 -11.34 38.68 -44.94
C VAL A 3 -12.38 37.58 -44.75
N GLU A 4 -11.95 36.34 -44.53
CA GLU A 4 -12.84 35.23 -44.20
C GLU A 4 -12.95 35.07 -42.68
N LYS A 5 -14.16 35.30 -42.18
CA LYS A 5 -14.61 34.87 -40.84
C LYS A 5 -14.88 33.37 -40.90
N ARG A 6 -14.26 32.57 -40.04
CA ARG A 6 -14.66 31.17 -39.81
C ARG A 6 -15.31 31.03 -38.45
N ALA A 7 -16.55 30.53 -38.50
CA ALA A 7 -17.41 30.26 -37.37
C ALA A 7 -17.04 28.95 -36.65
N SER A 8 -17.39 28.95 -35.38
CA SER A 8 -17.58 27.90 -34.39
C SER A 8 -17.72 26.46 -34.88
N HIS A 9 -16.96 25.54 -34.27
CA HIS A 9 -17.38 24.17 -34.07
C HIS A 9 -17.17 23.80 -32.59
N HIS A 10 -18.17 24.15 -31.79
CA HIS A 10 -18.35 23.57 -30.45
C HIS A 10 -18.99 22.20 -30.67
N THR A 11 -18.18 21.14 -30.74
CA THR A 11 -18.68 19.78 -30.92
C THR A 11 -19.38 19.38 -29.62
N GLN A 12 -20.71 19.40 -29.66
CA GLN A 12 -21.59 18.82 -28.66
C GLN A 12 -21.20 17.34 -28.51
N ARG A 13 -20.67 16.96 -27.35
CA ARG A 13 -20.54 15.55 -26.96
C ARG A 13 -21.94 15.07 -26.58
N ASN A 14 -22.45 14.13 -27.38
CA ASN A 14 -23.71 13.44 -27.15
C ASN A 14 -23.74 12.84 -25.75
N LEU A 15 -24.70 13.30 -24.95
CA LEU A 15 -25.17 12.63 -23.74
C LEU A 15 -26.16 11.56 -24.18
N SER A 16 -25.77 10.30 -24.01
CA SER A 16 -26.71 9.19 -23.89
C SER A 16 -25.99 8.01 -23.24
N ASP A 17 -26.14 7.86 -21.92
CA ASP A 17 -26.77 6.66 -21.38
C ASP A 17 -27.23 6.94 -19.93
N GLU A 18 -28.46 6.54 -19.61
CA GLU A 18 -29.09 6.77 -18.32
C GLU A 18 -28.59 5.77 -17.27
N SER A 19 -28.02 6.31 -16.19
CA SER A 19 -27.98 5.66 -14.89
C SER A 19 -28.42 6.72 -13.87
N LYS A 20 -29.70 6.71 -13.47
CA LYS A 20 -30.23 7.59 -12.43
C LYS A 20 -29.81 7.09 -11.05
N GLY A 21 -28.52 7.18 -10.76
CA GLY A 21 -28.01 7.19 -9.39
C GLY A 21 -28.01 8.62 -8.84
N ASP A 22 -28.03 8.78 -7.51
CA ASP A 22 -27.68 10.06 -6.90
C ASP A 22 -26.24 10.38 -7.31
N PRO A 23 -25.95 11.56 -7.93
CA PRO A 23 -24.58 11.93 -8.28
C PRO A 23 -23.66 11.99 -7.05
N PHE A 24 -24.24 12.06 -5.85
CA PHE A 24 -23.52 12.10 -4.59
C PHE A 24 -23.90 10.94 -3.67
N ILE A 25 -22.87 10.32 -3.10
CA ILE A 25 -22.99 9.27 -2.10
C ILE A 25 -22.56 9.83 -0.75
N LYS A 26 -23.35 9.51 0.28
CA LYS A 26 -23.05 9.92 1.64
C LYS A 26 -21.82 9.15 2.15
N ALA A 27 -20.82 9.88 2.64
CA ALA A 27 -19.62 9.30 3.23
C ALA A 27 -19.89 8.67 4.61
N PRO A 28 -19.04 7.77 5.11
CA PRO A 28 -19.28 7.05 6.37
C PRO A 28 -19.26 7.96 7.60
N CYS A 29 -18.72 9.18 7.48
CA CYS A 29 -18.74 10.15 8.57
C CYS A 29 -20.14 10.73 8.86
N GLY A 30 -21.11 10.57 7.97
CA GLY A 30 -22.47 11.07 8.15
C GLY A 30 -22.69 12.55 7.76
N GLU A 31 -21.62 13.32 7.52
CA GLU A 31 -21.69 14.77 7.27
C GLU A 31 -21.22 15.17 5.87
N HIS A 32 -20.39 14.36 5.22
CA HIS A 32 -19.83 14.65 3.90
C HIS A 32 -20.49 13.82 2.80
N PHE A 33 -20.43 14.34 1.59
CA PHE A 33 -20.90 13.70 0.37
C PHE A 33 -19.78 13.68 -0.66
N VAL A 34 -19.70 12.59 -1.43
CA VAL A 34 -18.66 12.33 -2.42
C VAL A 34 -19.34 12.01 -3.74
N CYS A 35 -18.78 12.42 -4.88
CA CYS A 35 -19.35 12.03 -6.17
C CYS A 35 -19.35 10.48 -6.29
N ALA A 36 -20.39 9.91 -6.88
CA ALA A 36 -20.46 8.45 -7.07
C ALA A 36 -19.22 7.90 -7.80
N ASP A 37 -18.74 8.63 -8.81
CA ASP A 37 -17.56 8.27 -9.60
C ASP A 37 -16.23 8.38 -8.84
N ASP A 38 -16.19 9.15 -7.73
CA ASP A 38 -14.97 9.39 -6.95
C ASP A 38 -14.80 8.40 -5.78
N ILE A 39 -15.81 7.58 -5.47
CA ILE A 39 -15.76 6.60 -4.38
C ILE A 39 -14.61 5.61 -4.58
N ALA A 40 -14.41 5.12 -5.80
CA ALA A 40 -13.35 4.17 -6.13
C ALA A 40 -11.94 4.72 -5.83
N SER A 41 -11.74 6.03 -6.00
CA SER A 41 -10.44 6.69 -5.80
C SER A 41 -9.94 6.55 -4.35
N PHE A 42 -10.82 6.53 -3.35
CA PHE A 42 -10.42 6.32 -1.95
C PHE A 42 -9.75 4.96 -1.74
N PHE A 43 -10.28 3.90 -2.37
CA PHE A 43 -9.73 2.56 -2.31
C PHE A 43 -8.44 2.44 -3.14
N GLU A 44 -8.40 3.05 -4.32
CA GLU A 44 -7.20 3.11 -5.15
C GLU A 44 -6.04 3.79 -4.44
N TYR A 45 -6.28 4.92 -3.77
CA TYR A 45 -5.28 5.59 -2.96
C TYR A 45 -4.79 4.72 -1.81
N ALA A 46 -5.70 4.02 -1.12
CA ALA A 46 -5.33 3.10 -0.04
C ALA A 46 -4.60 1.83 -0.53
N ILE A 47 -4.73 1.43 -1.80
CA ILE A 47 -3.96 0.34 -2.41
C ILE A 47 -2.51 0.77 -2.68
N ASN A 48 -2.36 2.01 -3.16
CA ASN A 48 -1.10 2.55 -3.67
C ASN A 48 -0.24 3.22 -2.58
N ASP A 49 -0.87 3.78 -1.55
CA ASP A 49 -0.24 4.45 -0.44
C ASP A 49 -0.77 3.89 0.89
N GLU A 50 0.09 3.17 1.60
CA GLU A 50 -0.25 2.60 2.91
C GLU A 50 -0.64 3.68 3.95
N SER A 51 -0.10 4.89 3.85
CA SER A 51 -0.45 5.96 4.80
C SER A 51 -1.92 6.37 4.72
N LEU A 52 -2.57 6.07 3.59
CA LEU A 52 -3.98 6.30 3.34
C LEU A 52 -4.85 5.07 3.64
N TYR A 53 -4.24 3.97 4.09
CA TYR A 53 -4.94 2.76 4.53
C TYR A 53 -5.28 2.81 6.03
N PRO A 54 -6.50 2.40 6.43
CA PRO A 54 -7.66 2.16 5.56
C PRO A 54 -8.26 3.48 5.06
N PRO A 55 -8.99 3.48 3.93
CA PRO A 55 -9.61 4.68 3.37
C PRO A 55 -10.62 5.25 4.37
N LYS A 56 -10.54 6.56 4.61
CA LYS A 56 -11.35 7.23 5.64
C LYS A 56 -11.96 8.53 5.13
N CYS A 57 -13.11 8.87 5.72
CA CYS A 57 -13.61 10.22 5.77
C CYS A 57 -13.64 10.66 7.24
N CYS A 58 -12.94 11.75 7.58
CA CYS A 58 -12.70 12.13 8.97
C CYS A 58 -12.09 10.96 9.76
N ASN A 59 -12.84 10.39 10.71
CA ASN A 59 -12.41 9.25 11.53
C ASN A 59 -13.22 7.96 11.26
N GLN A 60 -14.03 7.94 10.20
CA GLN A 60 -14.85 6.78 9.82
C GLN A 60 -14.29 6.13 8.55
N ILE A 61 -14.25 4.80 8.54
CA ILE A 61 -13.65 3.99 7.46
C ILE A 61 -14.69 3.79 6.36
N PHE A 62 -14.25 3.86 5.10
CA PHE A 62 -15.04 3.36 3.98
C PHE A 62 -14.93 1.83 3.94
N LEU A 63 -15.99 1.13 4.35
CA LEU A 63 -16.05 -0.34 4.30
C LEU A 63 -16.37 -0.78 2.87
N LEU A 64 -15.55 -1.64 2.26
CA LEU A 64 -15.70 -2.05 0.86
C LEU A 64 -17.12 -2.56 0.56
N ASP A 65 -17.69 -3.38 1.45
CA ASP A 65 -19.02 -3.99 1.28
C ASP A 65 -20.17 -2.96 1.21
N GLU A 66 -20.01 -1.81 1.88
CA GLU A 66 -21.03 -0.75 1.89
C GLU A 66 -21.04 0.08 0.60
N TYR A 67 -19.92 0.11 -0.12
CA TYR A 67 -19.72 0.99 -1.29
C TYR A 67 -19.46 0.22 -2.59
N LYS A 68 -19.49 -1.12 -2.56
CA LYS A 68 -19.11 -2.00 -3.67
C LYS A 68 -19.79 -1.69 -5.01
N ASP A 69 -21.03 -1.19 -5.00
CA ASP A 69 -21.80 -0.89 -6.21
C ASP A 69 -21.23 0.34 -6.97
N HIS A 70 -20.37 1.11 -6.31
CA HIS A 70 -19.67 2.28 -6.86
C HIS A 70 -18.18 2.02 -7.11
N ILE A 71 -17.72 0.77 -6.96
CA ILE A 71 -16.30 0.42 -7.03
C ILE A 71 -16.12 -0.62 -8.14
N PRO A 72 -15.29 -0.35 -9.16
CA PRO A 72 -14.91 -1.33 -10.16
C PRO A 72 -14.37 -2.64 -9.53
N ALA A 73 -14.77 -3.78 -10.09
CA ALA A 73 -14.47 -5.09 -9.51
C ALA A 73 -12.97 -5.38 -9.39
N ASP A 74 -12.15 -4.83 -10.28
CA ASP A 74 -10.70 -4.90 -10.25
C ASP A 74 -10.11 -4.12 -9.07
N ILE A 75 -10.59 -2.89 -8.80
CA ILE A 75 -10.20 -2.10 -7.63
C ILE A 75 -10.62 -2.82 -6.35
N ALA A 76 -11.86 -3.30 -6.27
CA ALA A 76 -12.36 -4.05 -5.12
C ALA A 76 -11.50 -5.30 -4.84
N SER A 77 -11.17 -6.07 -5.89
CA SER A 77 -10.32 -7.26 -5.77
C SER A 77 -8.89 -6.92 -5.34
N ALA A 78 -8.30 -5.86 -5.89
CA ALA A 78 -6.98 -5.39 -5.52
C ALA A 78 -6.92 -4.91 -4.06
N TYR A 79 -7.92 -4.14 -3.61
CA TYR A 79 -8.03 -3.69 -2.23
C TYR A 79 -8.17 -4.87 -1.27
N HIS A 80 -9.07 -5.81 -1.57
CA HIS A 80 -9.27 -6.99 -0.73
C HIS A 80 -8.02 -7.89 -0.66
N SER A 81 -7.25 -7.97 -1.75
CA SER A 81 -5.96 -8.67 -1.78
C SER A 81 -4.91 -7.99 -0.90
N LYS A 82 -4.87 -6.65 -0.89
CA LYS A 82 -4.01 -5.86 0.00
C LYS A 82 -4.40 -6.03 1.46
N GLU A 83 -5.68 -5.91 1.78
CA GLU A 83 -6.25 -6.05 3.13
C GLU A 83 -5.93 -7.42 3.75
N GLN A 84 -6.20 -8.50 3.03
CA GLN A 84 -5.94 -9.86 3.54
C GLN A 84 -4.47 -10.28 3.48
N GLY A 85 -3.71 -9.71 2.55
CA GLY A 85 -2.33 -10.08 2.29
C GLY A 85 -1.33 -9.16 2.96
N GLU A 86 -1.08 -8.00 2.37
CA GLU A 86 -0.02 -7.09 2.81
C GLU A 86 -0.37 -6.42 4.14
N TYR A 87 -1.56 -5.83 4.23
CA TYR A 87 -1.98 -5.03 5.39
C TYR A 87 -2.41 -5.87 6.60
N SER A 88 -2.65 -7.18 6.42
CA SER A 88 -2.81 -8.11 7.54
C SER A 88 -1.49 -8.45 8.26
N ILE A 89 -0.35 -8.16 7.62
CA ILE A 89 0.99 -8.37 8.19
C ILE A 89 1.51 -7.05 8.76
N LEU A 90 2.07 -7.10 9.98
CA LEU A 90 2.72 -5.93 10.59
C LEU A 90 3.83 -5.41 9.66
N ALA A 91 3.85 -4.09 9.39
CA ALA A 91 4.78 -3.47 8.43
C ALA A 91 6.24 -3.89 8.61
N LYS A 92 6.72 -3.99 9.86
CA LYS A 92 8.08 -4.48 10.18
C LYS A 92 8.39 -5.89 9.65
N ASN A 93 7.39 -6.76 9.61
CA ASN A 93 7.50 -8.17 9.20
C ASN A 93 7.21 -8.40 7.71
N ARG A 94 6.81 -7.36 6.97
CA ARG A 94 6.55 -7.49 5.54
C ARG A 94 7.85 -7.66 4.77
N LEU A 95 7.76 -8.49 3.75
CA LEU A 95 8.82 -8.75 2.79
C LEU A 95 8.35 -8.32 1.41
N TYR A 96 9.21 -7.60 0.70
CA TYR A 96 8.99 -7.21 -0.68
C TYR A 96 10.10 -7.79 -1.52
N CYS A 97 9.82 -8.04 -2.81
CA CYS A 97 10.83 -8.49 -3.73
C CYS A 97 11.97 -7.47 -3.80
N ALA A 98 13.19 -7.87 -3.46
CA ALA A 98 14.35 -6.99 -3.50
C ALA A 98 14.83 -6.66 -4.91
N ASN A 99 14.18 -7.18 -5.95
CA ASN A 99 14.39 -6.75 -7.33
C ASN A 99 13.65 -5.43 -7.57
N PRO A 100 14.33 -4.28 -7.74
CA PRO A 100 13.68 -2.96 -7.72
C PRO A 100 12.58 -2.76 -8.78
N PRO A 101 12.72 -3.23 -10.04
CA PRO A 101 11.64 -3.18 -11.03
C PRO A 101 10.38 -3.98 -10.63
N CYS A 102 10.50 -4.97 -9.73
CA CYS A 102 9.38 -5.79 -9.29
C CYS A 102 8.76 -5.27 -7.98
N SER A 103 9.55 -5.17 -6.90
CA SER A 103 9.16 -4.62 -5.58
C SER A 103 7.83 -5.15 -4.99
N ARG A 104 7.31 -6.27 -5.49
CA ARG A 104 6.00 -6.80 -5.10
C ARG A 104 6.06 -7.41 -3.70
N PHE A 105 5.01 -7.23 -2.92
CA PHE A 105 4.84 -7.90 -1.63
C PHE A 105 4.94 -9.42 -1.78
N LEU A 106 5.74 -10.05 -0.91
CA LEU A 106 5.93 -11.48 -0.82
C LEU A 106 5.24 -12.00 0.44
N HIS A 107 4.08 -12.63 0.26
CA HIS A 107 3.34 -13.19 1.38
C HIS A 107 4.16 -14.29 2.08
N PRO A 108 4.11 -14.44 3.42
CA PRO A 108 4.90 -15.45 4.15
C PRO A 108 4.72 -16.89 3.67
N SER A 109 3.58 -17.22 3.04
CA SER A 109 3.36 -18.53 2.40
C SER A 109 4.24 -18.80 1.17
N SER A 110 4.99 -17.81 0.69
CA SER A 110 6.02 -17.94 -0.35
C SER A 110 7.42 -18.15 0.21
N ASN A 111 7.58 -18.21 1.54
CA ASN A 111 8.87 -18.40 2.17
C ASN A 111 9.33 -19.85 2.07
N ALA A 112 10.63 -20.03 1.85
CA ALA A 112 11.33 -21.29 1.91
C ALA A 112 12.59 -21.13 2.78
N GLN A 113 13.13 -22.25 3.24
CA GLN A 113 14.39 -22.27 3.97
C GLN A 113 15.37 -23.22 3.27
N ASP A 114 16.58 -22.74 3.02
CA ASP A 114 17.67 -23.59 2.55
C ASP A 114 18.20 -24.45 3.71
N ALA A 115 18.30 -25.76 3.50
CA ALA A 115 18.70 -26.69 4.55
C ALA A 115 20.18 -26.60 4.92
N LEU A 116 21.04 -26.15 3.99
CA LEU A 116 22.50 -26.12 4.20
C LEU A 116 22.94 -24.81 4.86
N SER A 117 22.47 -23.67 4.34
CA SER A 117 22.83 -22.36 4.88
C SER A 117 21.89 -21.89 5.98
N SER A 118 20.77 -22.59 6.22
CA SER A 118 19.68 -22.16 7.11
C SER A 118 19.06 -20.80 6.72
N THR A 119 19.32 -20.32 5.50
CA THR A 119 18.79 -19.04 5.00
C THR A 119 17.31 -19.16 4.71
N THR A 120 16.49 -18.31 5.34
CA THR A 120 15.06 -18.17 5.03
C THR A 120 14.85 -17.06 4.01
N TYR A 121 14.12 -17.33 2.94
CA TYR A 121 13.89 -16.39 1.85
C TYR A 121 12.47 -16.49 1.29
N GLY A 122 11.93 -15.36 0.83
CA GLY A 122 10.70 -15.29 0.05
C GLY A 122 10.98 -15.45 -1.44
N ILE A 123 10.12 -16.19 -2.13
CA ILE A 123 10.21 -16.44 -3.57
C ILE A 123 9.21 -15.55 -4.30
N CYS A 124 9.68 -14.70 -5.20
CA CYS A 124 8.80 -13.97 -6.10
C CYS A 124 8.18 -14.94 -7.12
N LYS A 125 6.85 -15.10 -7.07
CA LYS A 125 6.11 -16.02 -7.97
C LYS A 125 5.78 -15.42 -9.34
N VAL A 126 6.19 -14.17 -9.60
CA VAL A 126 6.05 -13.53 -10.90
C VAL A 126 7.02 -14.21 -11.88
N GLU A 127 6.51 -14.73 -13.00
CA GLU A 127 7.25 -15.58 -13.93
C GLU A 127 8.51 -14.89 -14.48
N GLU A 128 8.40 -13.61 -14.87
CA GLU A 128 9.51 -12.82 -15.39
C GLU A 128 10.55 -12.38 -14.33
N CYS A 129 10.21 -12.47 -13.04
CA CYS A 129 11.08 -12.04 -11.95
C CYS A 129 11.74 -13.25 -11.28
N GLY A 130 10.94 -14.12 -10.67
CA GLY A 130 11.41 -15.30 -9.96
C GLY A 130 12.39 -15.02 -8.80
N SER A 131 12.73 -13.77 -8.48
CA SER A 131 13.82 -13.40 -7.58
C SER A 131 13.59 -13.89 -6.15
N TRP A 132 14.68 -14.18 -5.43
CA TRP A 132 14.64 -14.62 -4.04
C TRP A 132 15.13 -13.50 -3.14
N THR A 133 14.40 -13.25 -2.06
CA THR A 133 14.72 -12.18 -1.11
C THR A 133 14.87 -12.75 0.29
N CYS A 134 15.99 -12.48 0.96
CA CYS A 134 16.21 -12.94 2.31
C CYS A 134 15.19 -12.30 3.27
N VAL A 135 14.54 -13.11 4.12
CA VAL A 135 13.51 -12.63 5.06
C VAL A 135 14.12 -11.70 6.11
N HIS A 136 15.40 -11.90 6.48
CA HIS A 136 16.03 -11.20 7.60
C HIS A 136 16.64 -9.85 7.19
N CYS A 137 17.51 -9.83 6.18
CA CYS A 137 18.19 -8.61 5.74
C CYS A 137 17.47 -7.90 4.57
N LYS A 138 16.39 -8.50 4.03
CA LYS A 138 15.58 -7.97 2.93
C LYS A 138 16.36 -7.73 1.63
N THR A 139 17.52 -8.39 1.45
CA THR A 139 18.34 -8.27 0.24
C THR A 139 18.06 -9.38 -0.77
N LEU A 140 18.39 -9.11 -2.04
CA LEU A 140 18.35 -10.08 -3.13
C LEU A 140 19.35 -11.22 -2.86
N LEU A 141 18.95 -12.46 -3.15
CA LEU A 141 19.80 -13.64 -3.06
C LEU A 141 20.19 -14.16 -4.44
N ASP A 142 21.39 -14.73 -4.53
CA ASP A 142 21.83 -15.51 -5.70
C ASP A 142 21.23 -16.92 -5.62
N LYS A 143 20.41 -17.28 -6.61
CA LYS A 143 19.78 -18.60 -6.70
C LYS A 143 20.79 -19.72 -6.89
N ASN A 144 21.96 -19.42 -7.47
CA ASN A 144 22.99 -20.41 -7.73
C ASN A 144 23.89 -20.64 -6.51
N ASN A 145 23.86 -19.73 -5.53
CA ASN A 145 24.64 -19.84 -4.31
C ASN A 145 23.89 -19.25 -3.11
N LEU A 146 23.25 -20.13 -2.35
CA LEU A 146 22.48 -19.77 -1.15
C LEU A 146 23.32 -19.69 0.11
N THR A 147 24.65 -19.77 0.02
CA THR A 147 25.54 -19.40 1.12
C THR A 147 25.43 -17.89 1.32
N HIS A 148 24.49 -17.49 2.16
CA HIS A 148 24.22 -16.11 2.51
C HIS A 148 24.39 -15.93 4.01
N THR A 149 25.14 -14.90 4.39
CA THR A 149 25.20 -14.43 5.77
C THR A 149 24.62 -13.04 5.80
N CYS A 150 23.60 -12.83 6.64
CA CYS A 150 23.04 -11.51 6.84
C CYS A 150 24.09 -10.62 7.51
N ILE A 151 24.60 -9.66 6.77
CA ILE A 151 25.44 -8.62 7.34
C ILE A 151 24.48 -7.60 7.96
N SER A 152 24.41 -7.57 9.28
CA SER A 152 23.72 -6.48 9.99
C SER A 152 24.52 -5.21 9.72
N ASN A 153 23.97 -4.29 8.93
CA ASN A 153 24.57 -2.97 8.80
C ASN A 153 24.40 -2.24 10.16
N ASP A 154 25.50 -1.79 10.74
CA ASP A 154 25.58 -0.98 11.98
C ASP A 154 24.69 0.28 11.99
N THR A 155 24.06 0.61 10.86
CA THR A 155 23.04 1.65 10.74
C THR A 155 21.85 1.44 11.69
N ASP A 156 21.53 0.20 12.06
CA ASP A 156 20.47 -0.06 13.05
C ASP A 156 20.88 0.36 14.47
N GLU A 157 22.16 0.31 14.83
CA GLU A 157 22.66 0.78 16.13
C GLU A 157 22.74 2.30 16.18
N ALA A 158 23.29 2.93 15.13
CA ALA A 158 23.34 4.39 15.03
C ALA A 158 21.93 5.00 14.99
N PHE A 159 20.98 4.37 14.30
CA PHE A 159 19.59 4.79 14.30
C PHE A 159 18.91 4.57 15.65
N LYS A 160 19.16 3.45 16.34
CA LYS A 160 18.70 3.24 17.74
C LYS A 160 19.21 4.34 18.66
N GLN A 161 20.48 4.73 18.51
CA GLN A 161 21.10 5.77 19.32
C GLN A 161 20.45 7.14 19.09
N ILE A 162 20.18 7.52 17.83
CA ILE A 162 19.49 8.77 17.49
C ILE A 162 18.04 8.77 17.99
N VAL A 163 17.33 7.64 17.88
CA VAL A 163 15.96 7.48 18.38
C VAL A 163 15.91 7.69 19.90
N LEU A 164 16.87 7.11 20.64
CA LEU A 164 16.99 7.28 22.09
C LEU A 164 17.38 8.71 22.48
N GLU A 165 18.35 9.31 21.79
CA GLU A 165 18.86 10.66 22.11
C GLU A 165 17.86 11.77 21.82
N LYS A 166 16.99 11.59 20.81
CA LYS A 166 16.02 12.60 20.39
C LYS A 166 14.60 12.37 20.91
N GLY A 167 14.39 11.41 21.81
CA GLY A 167 13.08 11.17 22.42
C GLY A 167 12.03 10.63 21.44
N TYR A 168 12.45 9.95 20.37
CA TYR A 168 11.53 9.23 19.50
C TYR A 168 11.37 7.79 20.02
N GLN A 169 10.20 7.19 19.83
CA GLN A 169 9.99 5.76 20.11
C GLN A 169 9.53 5.05 18.85
N ARG A 170 9.94 3.79 18.68
CA ARG A 170 9.33 2.92 17.67
C ARG A 170 8.01 2.40 18.22
N CYS A 171 6.92 2.59 17.49
CA CYS A 171 5.64 1.98 17.82
C CYS A 171 5.81 0.45 17.86
N PHE A 172 5.49 -0.19 18.99
CA PHE A 172 5.66 -1.63 19.16
C PHE A 172 4.81 -2.46 18.17
N ALA A 173 3.65 -1.91 17.79
CA ALA A 173 2.72 -2.53 16.86
C ALA A 173 3.23 -2.44 15.41
N CYS A 174 3.40 -1.24 14.85
CA CYS A 174 3.70 -1.06 13.43
C CYS A 174 5.20 -0.85 13.10
N GLY A 175 6.04 -0.51 14.09
CA GLY A 175 7.47 -0.24 13.90
C GLY A 175 7.80 1.16 13.40
N ALA A 176 6.81 2.02 13.16
CA ALA A 176 7.01 3.42 12.78
C ALA A 176 7.69 4.22 13.90
N THR A 177 8.55 5.18 13.54
CA THR A 177 9.17 6.11 14.50
C THR A 177 8.21 7.26 14.78
N VAL A 178 7.84 7.46 16.05
CA VAL A 178 6.94 8.52 16.51
C VAL A 178 7.64 9.41 17.51
N GLU A 179 7.39 10.72 17.44
CA GLU A 179 7.87 11.70 18.43
C GLU A 179 7.09 11.53 19.73
N LEU A 180 7.76 11.56 20.88
CA LEU A 180 7.07 11.71 22.16
C LEU A 180 6.48 13.11 22.23
N ALA A 181 5.20 13.27 21.89
CA ALA A 181 4.45 14.43 22.33
C ALA A 181 4.40 14.39 23.87
N GLU A 182 4.90 15.43 24.52
CA GLU A 182 4.88 15.55 25.97
C GLU A 182 3.45 15.29 26.49
N ALA A 183 3.33 14.31 27.38
CA ALA A 183 2.13 13.90 28.12
C ALA A 183 1.09 12.96 27.43
N CYS A 184 1.43 11.67 27.26
CA CYS A 184 0.60 10.56 27.76
C CYS A 184 1.27 9.18 27.53
N ASN A 185 1.79 8.57 28.59
CA ASN A 185 2.33 7.20 28.58
C ASN A 185 1.21 6.13 28.68
N HIS A 186 0.28 6.13 27.72
CA HIS A 186 -0.73 5.08 27.59
C HIS A 186 -0.68 4.46 26.20
N ILE A 187 0.38 3.68 25.95
CA ILE A 187 0.38 2.65 24.91
C ILE A 187 -0.18 1.38 25.56
N ARG A 188 -1.40 0.99 25.19
CA ARG A 188 -1.93 -0.38 25.37
C ARG A 188 -2.02 -1.03 24.00
#